data_AF-A0A4P9J2W0-F1
#
_entry.id   AF-A0A4P9J2W0-F1
#
_cell.length_a   1.000
_cell.length_b   1.000
_cell.length_c   1.000
_cell.angle_alpha   90.00
_cell.angle_beta   90.00
_cell.angle_gamma   90.00
#
_symmetry.space_group_name_H-M   'P 1'
#
loop_
_entity.id
_entity.type
_entity.pdbx_description
1 polymer ?
#
loop_
_entity_poly.entity_id
_entity_poly.type
_entity_poly.pdbx_seq_one_letter_code
_entity_poly.pdbx_strand_id
1 'polypeptide(L)'
;MEQAEIKATLEYAVKNDTLLKVLNDLDFRDIRNKDSLIAEELAYLHNNQILDLNEQLLKLTNQENNYNSSSLTFAYCSVLPKLDTTVIDVVNVFVHLKDEELVYGDYEQAYFLFCQQNLDRCKAGLSFILEQPENSYPLLANTIMAAAKLDSSWVIEQLSTLIKHESAGIRLQIYSAIGRVSLNDLDMPSVRLKLLESALNIETGSSEKSEIFRSAFLIAKQTPILWPQAQLLFEQCLQKYEHLVIQEASYLAAFNGQDLPDNVVTFLIPYFKNTTPAQSKTLDHLSYFIRNEINGEKCSLVEDLLETLLIKNNELKVSDFQHLDHELVNERNSDFLNRIVTKWLLIGDVQLCCALHDVITKGDRDLIELSIDESVLPLTDSEFLFIIKKAVGWLFYSPIAVVSFLLSIISHTTADTKKQIIRLIYDPLLLSYTEKVKEFLTKIQESADSDILVVIDQLLSELDSYNASFKGINKIKELKAPQKEVHLYWRDFEVKMSQSMNEARKGSIVNLIATTQTILYGNDVVTPSILGSKNQRMKNTLHSFSQKIDIPKMTVVDPEGLEMMLRVFRYERS
;
A
#
# COMPACT_ATOMS: atom_id res chain seq x y z
N MET A 1 -11.49 -34.02 21.33
CA MET A 1 -12.48 -35.12 21.32
C MET A 1 -11.77 -36.40 20.96
N GLU A 2 -12.14 -37.53 21.57
CA GLU A 2 -11.67 -38.85 21.13
C GLU A 2 -12.33 -39.23 19.79
N GLN A 3 -11.68 -40.03 18.94
CA GLN A 3 -12.18 -40.38 17.60
C GLN A 3 -13.61 -40.97 17.61
N ALA A 4 -13.95 -41.75 18.64
CA ALA A 4 -15.28 -42.33 18.82
C ALA A 4 -16.37 -41.26 19.10
N GLU A 5 -16.01 -40.18 19.78
CA GLU A 5 -16.91 -39.07 20.11
C GLU A 5 -17.21 -38.21 18.87
N ILE A 6 -16.20 -37.97 18.02
CA ILE A 6 -16.35 -37.28 16.74
C ILE A 6 -17.27 -38.08 15.82
N LYS A 7 -17.03 -39.38 15.71
CA LYS A 7 -17.85 -40.30 14.92
C LYS A 7 -19.31 -40.31 15.34
N ALA A 8 -19.57 -40.51 16.64
CA ALA A 8 -20.94 -40.52 17.16
C ALA A 8 -21.66 -39.18 16.93
N THR A 9 -20.94 -38.07 17.05
CA THR A 9 -21.48 -36.72 16.84
C THR A 9 -21.85 -36.48 15.37
N LEU A 10 -20.97 -36.85 14.43
CA LEU A 10 -21.23 -36.68 13.00
C LEU A 10 -22.34 -37.62 12.50
N GLU A 11 -22.35 -38.89 12.92
CA GLU A 11 -23.44 -39.82 12.56
C GLU A 11 -24.80 -39.35 13.10
N TYR A 12 -24.84 -38.80 14.31
CA TYR A 12 -26.05 -38.19 14.87
C TYR A 12 -26.47 -36.97 14.03
N ALA A 13 -25.51 -36.12 13.65
CA ALA A 13 -25.79 -34.92 12.87
C ALA A 13 -26.37 -35.25 11.48
N VAL A 14 -25.83 -36.27 10.82
CA VAL A 14 -26.34 -36.75 9.52
C VAL A 14 -27.76 -37.30 9.65
N LYS A 15 -28.04 -38.10 10.68
CA LYS A 15 -29.38 -38.68 10.90
C LYS A 15 -30.46 -37.64 11.21
N ASN A 16 -30.09 -36.50 11.79
CA ASN A 16 -31.03 -35.45 12.21
C ASN A 16 -31.02 -34.22 11.29
N ASP A 17 -30.31 -34.26 10.16
CA ASP A 17 -30.16 -33.13 9.23
C ASP A 17 -29.59 -31.86 9.90
N THR A 18 -28.69 -32.04 10.87
CA THR A 18 -28.04 -30.95 11.62
C THR A 18 -26.55 -30.85 11.35
N LEU A 19 -26.06 -31.44 10.25
CA LEU A 19 -24.62 -31.51 9.91
C LEU A 19 -23.97 -30.12 9.83
N LEU A 20 -24.60 -29.19 9.10
CA LEU A 20 -24.13 -27.81 8.98
C LEU A 20 -23.96 -27.13 10.34
N LYS A 21 -24.95 -27.31 11.23
CA LYS A 21 -24.91 -26.75 12.59
C LYS A 21 -23.74 -27.34 13.40
N VAL A 22 -23.58 -28.66 13.36
CA VAL A 22 -22.52 -29.37 14.08
C VAL A 22 -21.13 -28.97 13.57
N LEU A 23 -20.94 -28.78 12.27
CA LEU A 23 -19.67 -28.31 11.71
C LEU A 23 -19.31 -26.88 12.13
N ASN A 24 -20.28 -26.02 12.46
CA ASN A 24 -19.99 -24.68 13.01
C ASN A 24 -19.63 -24.71 14.49
N ASP A 25 -20.26 -25.62 15.24
CA ASP A 25 -20.04 -25.75 16.68
C ASP A 25 -18.69 -26.43 16.99
N LEU A 26 -18.12 -27.17 16.03
CA LEU A 26 -16.78 -27.75 16.09
C LEU A 26 -15.70 -26.67 15.89
N ASP A 27 -14.58 -26.76 16.62
CA ASP A 27 -13.50 -25.75 16.54
C ASP A 27 -13.01 -25.61 15.09
N PHE A 28 -13.20 -24.41 14.53
CA PHE A 28 -12.87 -24.06 13.15
C PHE A 28 -11.38 -24.32 12.80
N ARG A 29 -10.51 -24.36 13.82
CA ARG A 29 -9.09 -24.71 13.65
C ARG A 29 -8.88 -26.21 13.44
N ASP A 30 -9.68 -27.06 14.07
CA ASP A 30 -9.57 -28.51 13.95
C ASP A 30 -10.03 -28.98 12.56
N ILE A 31 -11.06 -28.35 11.99
CA ILE A 31 -11.60 -28.69 10.65
C ILE A 31 -10.62 -28.35 9.52
N ARG A 32 -9.84 -27.27 9.68
CA ARG A 32 -8.83 -26.83 8.70
C ARG A 32 -7.59 -27.71 8.65
N ASN A 33 -7.39 -28.58 9.63
CA ASN A 33 -6.23 -29.45 9.65
C ASN A 33 -6.45 -30.64 8.69
N LYS A 34 -5.50 -30.85 7.76
CA LYS A 34 -5.56 -31.93 6.74
C LYS A 34 -5.49 -33.34 7.37
N ASP A 35 -4.93 -33.41 8.57
CA ASP A 35 -4.85 -34.63 9.40
C ASP A 35 -5.93 -34.65 10.50
N SER A 36 -7.02 -33.90 10.31
CA SER A 36 -8.11 -33.90 11.28
C SER A 36 -8.89 -35.21 11.24
N LEU A 37 -9.16 -35.76 12.42
CA LEU A 37 -10.06 -36.91 12.61
C LEU A 37 -11.46 -36.64 12.05
N ILE A 38 -11.88 -35.37 12.02
CA ILE A 38 -13.15 -34.92 11.44
C ILE A 38 -13.16 -35.15 9.92
N ALA A 39 -12.09 -34.77 9.20
CA ALA A 39 -12.00 -34.98 7.76
C ALA A 39 -11.96 -36.47 7.40
N GLU A 40 -11.28 -37.30 8.20
CA GLU A 40 -11.27 -38.75 8.00
C GLU A 40 -12.64 -39.37 8.17
N GLU A 41 -13.38 -38.98 9.21
CA GLU A 41 -14.71 -39.52 9.45
C GLU A 41 -15.72 -39.01 8.41
N LEU A 42 -15.67 -37.75 8.00
CA LEU A 42 -16.51 -37.24 6.91
C LEU A 42 -16.24 -37.95 5.58
N ALA A 43 -14.96 -38.23 5.26
CA ALA A 43 -14.61 -39.04 4.09
C ALA A 43 -15.19 -40.46 4.21
N TYR A 44 -15.09 -41.07 5.39
CA TYR A 44 -15.67 -42.38 5.65
C TYR A 44 -17.19 -42.38 5.44
N LEU A 45 -17.91 -41.41 6.01
CA LEU A 45 -19.36 -41.29 5.86
C LEU A 45 -19.77 -41.10 4.40
N HIS A 46 -19.02 -40.31 3.62
CA HIS A 46 -19.26 -40.12 2.20
C HIS A 46 -19.00 -41.39 1.39
N ASN A 47 -17.81 -41.97 1.53
CA ASN A 47 -17.40 -43.12 0.73
C ASN A 47 -18.24 -44.38 1.03
N ASN A 48 -18.87 -44.46 2.21
CA ASN A 48 -19.83 -45.52 2.57
C ASN A 48 -21.29 -45.17 2.25
N GLN A 49 -21.54 -44.09 1.50
CA GLN A 49 -22.89 -43.66 1.08
C GLN A 49 -23.84 -43.35 2.24
N ILE A 50 -23.30 -43.03 3.42
CA ILE A 50 -24.09 -42.60 4.59
C ILE A 50 -24.44 -41.10 4.46
N LEU A 51 -23.58 -40.32 3.80
CA LEU A 51 -23.71 -38.88 3.60
C LEU A 51 -23.19 -38.47 2.22
N ASP A 52 -24.01 -37.92 1.34
CA ASP A 52 -23.49 -37.29 0.12
C ASP A 52 -23.10 -35.83 0.38
N LEU A 53 -21.82 -35.61 0.69
CA LEU A 53 -21.27 -34.26 0.82
C LEU A 53 -21.47 -33.37 -0.42
N ASN A 54 -21.37 -33.92 -1.63
CA ASN A 54 -21.56 -33.13 -2.86
C ASN A 54 -23.00 -32.62 -2.94
N GLU A 55 -23.97 -33.49 -2.65
CA GLU A 55 -25.38 -33.13 -2.59
C GLU A 55 -25.66 -32.04 -1.53
N GLN A 56 -24.99 -32.10 -0.38
CA GLN A 56 -25.11 -31.08 0.66
C GLN A 56 -24.59 -29.70 0.21
N LEU A 57 -23.49 -29.67 -0.55
CA LEU A 57 -22.93 -28.42 -1.08
C LEU A 57 -23.80 -27.83 -2.21
N LEU A 58 -24.39 -28.68 -3.06
CA LEU A 58 -25.30 -28.27 -4.12
C LEU A 58 -26.62 -27.66 -3.60
N LYS A 59 -26.96 -27.88 -2.34
CA LYS A 59 -28.13 -27.27 -1.68
C LYS A 59 -27.86 -25.87 -1.12
N LEU A 60 -26.60 -25.44 -1.05
CA LEU A 60 -26.25 -24.14 -0.51
C LEU A 60 -26.66 -23.03 -1.47
N THR A 61 -27.21 -21.93 -0.94
CA THR A 61 -27.54 -20.72 -1.71
C THR A 61 -27.12 -19.48 -0.93
N ASN A 62 -26.81 -18.39 -1.63
CA ASN A 62 -26.38 -17.12 -1.03
C ASN A 62 -27.55 -16.32 -0.41
N GLN A 63 -28.81 -16.75 -0.63
CA GLN A 63 -30.00 -16.03 -0.16
C GLN A 63 -30.23 -16.12 1.35
N GLU A 64 -29.59 -17.07 2.04
CA GLU A 64 -29.54 -17.12 3.49
C GLU A 64 -28.13 -16.71 3.95
N ASN A 65 -28.00 -15.55 4.61
CA ASN A 65 -26.78 -15.07 5.28
C ASN A 65 -26.34 -16.05 6.41
N ASN A 66 -25.94 -17.25 6.02
CA ASN A 66 -25.57 -18.31 6.92
C ASN A 66 -24.04 -18.34 6.97
N TYR A 67 -23.49 -17.82 8.07
CA TYR A 67 -22.13 -18.11 8.53
C TYR A 67 -21.78 -19.62 8.37
N ASN A 68 -22.81 -20.47 8.36
CA ASN A 68 -22.77 -21.92 8.21
C ASN A 68 -22.23 -22.44 6.86
N SER A 69 -22.35 -21.70 5.76
CA SER A 69 -21.92 -22.17 4.43
C SER A 69 -20.39 -22.25 4.32
N SER A 70 -19.68 -21.32 4.97
CA SER A 70 -18.21 -21.28 4.96
C SER A 70 -17.57 -22.53 5.59
N SER A 71 -18.08 -22.98 6.74
CA SER A 71 -17.57 -24.16 7.45
C SER A 71 -17.70 -25.44 6.64
N LEU A 72 -18.83 -25.61 5.94
CA LEU A 72 -19.05 -26.79 5.09
C LEU A 72 -18.10 -26.79 3.89
N THR A 73 -17.90 -25.64 3.23
CA THR A 73 -16.93 -25.53 2.13
C THR A 73 -15.50 -25.77 2.62
N PHE A 74 -15.10 -25.25 3.79
CA PHE A 74 -13.79 -25.55 4.39
C PHE A 74 -13.61 -27.04 4.70
N ALA A 75 -14.61 -27.66 5.32
CA ALA A 75 -14.59 -29.09 5.62
C ALA A 75 -14.47 -29.93 4.33
N TYR A 76 -15.23 -29.57 3.30
CA TYR A 76 -15.17 -30.22 1.99
C TYR A 76 -13.76 -30.14 1.38
N CYS A 77 -13.12 -28.96 1.39
CA CYS A 77 -11.75 -28.82 0.89
C CYS A 77 -10.74 -29.72 1.63
N SER A 78 -10.91 -29.93 2.94
CA SER A 78 -10.07 -30.84 3.73
C SER A 78 -10.32 -32.32 3.39
N VAL A 79 -11.55 -32.67 3.04
CA VAL A 79 -12.03 -34.05 2.80
C VAL A 79 -11.80 -34.50 1.35
N LEU A 80 -11.94 -33.58 0.40
CA LEU A 80 -11.98 -33.84 -1.04
C LEU A 80 -10.87 -34.78 -1.55
N PRO A 81 -9.58 -34.64 -1.16
CA PRO A 81 -8.53 -35.56 -1.62
C PRO A 81 -8.73 -37.03 -1.25
N LYS A 82 -9.57 -37.32 -0.24
CA LYS A 82 -9.86 -38.66 0.30
C LYS A 82 -11.19 -39.23 -0.21
N LEU A 83 -11.94 -38.48 -1.03
CA LEU A 83 -13.25 -38.90 -1.52
C LEU A 83 -13.15 -39.92 -2.67
N ASP A 84 -14.07 -40.88 -2.63
CA ASP A 84 -14.35 -41.82 -3.73
C ASP A 84 -15.60 -41.35 -4.49
N THR A 85 -15.43 -40.26 -5.24
CA THR A 85 -16.48 -39.63 -6.06
C THR A 85 -15.96 -39.40 -7.47
N THR A 86 -16.87 -39.15 -8.42
CA THR A 86 -16.48 -38.79 -9.78
C THR A 86 -15.94 -37.35 -9.83
N VAL A 87 -15.01 -37.09 -10.75
CA VAL A 87 -14.50 -35.72 -10.98
C VAL A 87 -15.57 -34.77 -11.50
N ILE A 88 -16.57 -35.30 -12.21
CA ILE A 88 -17.70 -34.54 -12.75
C ILE A 88 -18.53 -33.95 -11.62
N ASP A 89 -18.85 -34.75 -10.59
CA ASP A 89 -19.60 -34.28 -9.42
C ASP A 89 -18.84 -33.16 -8.69
N VAL A 90 -17.53 -33.31 -8.56
CA VAL A 90 -16.67 -32.29 -7.94
C VAL A 90 -16.66 -31.00 -8.75
N VAL A 91 -16.50 -31.08 -10.07
CA VAL A 91 -16.55 -29.89 -10.94
C VAL A 91 -17.92 -29.21 -10.86
N ASN A 92 -19.02 -29.96 -10.82
CA ASN A 92 -20.37 -29.41 -10.68
C ASN A 92 -20.55 -28.69 -9.34
N VAL A 93 -20.03 -29.26 -8.24
CA VAL A 93 -20.00 -28.58 -6.93
C VAL A 93 -19.25 -27.25 -7.03
N PHE A 94 -18.08 -27.23 -7.67
CA PHE A 94 -17.33 -25.98 -7.84
C PHE A 94 -18.09 -24.92 -8.63
N VAL A 95 -18.70 -25.30 -9.76
CA VAL A 95 -19.49 -24.39 -10.60
C VAL A 95 -20.66 -23.82 -9.80
N HIS A 96 -21.41 -24.67 -9.09
CA HIS A 96 -22.50 -24.25 -8.23
C HIS A 96 -22.05 -23.26 -7.15
N LEU A 97 -20.99 -23.59 -6.41
CA LEU A 97 -20.46 -22.70 -5.37
C LEU A 97 -19.95 -21.38 -5.95
N LYS A 98 -19.41 -21.39 -7.17
CA LYS A 98 -18.97 -20.17 -7.85
C LYS A 98 -20.15 -19.30 -8.29
N ASP A 99 -21.22 -19.90 -8.80
CA ASP A 99 -22.44 -19.21 -9.18
C ASP A 99 -23.13 -18.57 -7.98
N GLU A 100 -23.05 -19.21 -6.81
CA GLU A 100 -23.58 -18.70 -5.55
C GLU A 100 -22.59 -17.78 -4.79
N GLU A 101 -21.38 -17.53 -5.31
CA GLU A 101 -20.32 -16.76 -4.62
C GLU A 101 -19.88 -17.35 -3.25
N LEU A 102 -19.98 -18.68 -3.09
CA LEU A 102 -19.69 -19.45 -1.88
C LEU A 102 -18.38 -20.27 -1.95
N VAL A 103 -17.46 -19.90 -2.86
CA VAL A 103 -16.14 -20.55 -2.94
C VAL A 103 -15.26 -20.04 -1.81
N TYR A 104 -15.27 -20.75 -0.68
CA TYR A 104 -14.42 -20.49 0.47
C TYR A 104 -13.26 -21.50 0.58
N GLY A 105 -12.19 -21.06 1.23
CA GLY A 105 -10.99 -21.88 1.45
C GLY A 105 -10.19 -22.14 0.18
N ASP A 106 -9.39 -23.20 0.21
CA ASP A 106 -8.43 -23.53 -0.86
C ASP A 106 -8.96 -24.68 -1.74
N TYR A 107 -10.12 -24.46 -2.36
CA TYR A 107 -10.81 -25.46 -3.18
C TYR A 107 -9.94 -25.93 -4.34
N GLU A 108 -9.30 -25.00 -5.04
CA GLU A 108 -8.43 -25.30 -6.18
C GLU A 108 -7.29 -26.25 -5.79
N GLN A 109 -6.65 -26.03 -4.64
CA GLN A 109 -5.62 -26.93 -4.14
C GLN A 109 -6.17 -28.28 -3.71
N ALA A 110 -7.35 -28.32 -3.09
CA ALA A 110 -8.02 -29.57 -2.72
C ALA A 110 -8.37 -30.41 -3.96
N TYR A 111 -8.91 -29.76 -5.00
CA TYR A 111 -9.21 -30.35 -6.29
C TYR A 111 -7.94 -30.87 -6.99
N PHE A 112 -6.86 -30.08 -7.00
CA PHE A 112 -5.56 -30.51 -7.51
C PHE A 112 -5.10 -31.82 -6.83
N LEU A 113 -5.17 -31.89 -5.49
CA LEU A 113 -4.78 -33.07 -4.74
C LEU A 113 -5.69 -34.28 -5.01
N PHE A 114 -7.00 -34.05 -5.19
CA PHE A 114 -7.96 -35.10 -5.56
C PHE A 114 -7.69 -35.68 -6.95
N CYS A 115 -7.39 -34.84 -7.94
CA CYS A 115 -7.03 -35.27 -9.29
C CYS A 115 -5.67 -35.98 -9.32
N GLN A 116 -4.72 -35.56 -8.49
CA GLN A 116 -3.36 -36.13 -8.45
C GLN A 116 -3.33 -37.61 -8.04
N GLN A 117 -4.42 -38.14 -7.47
CA GLN A 117 -4.54 -39.56 -7.09
C GLN A 117 -4.75 -40.50 -8.29
N ASN A 118 -5.33 -40.03 -9.39
CA ASN A 118 -5.72 -40.90 -10.51
C ASN A 118 -5.75 -40.13 -11.84
N LEU A 119 -5.00 -40.63 -12.83
CA LEU A 119 -4.91 -40.02 -14.17
C LEU A 119 -6.27 -39.99 -14.88
N ASP A 120 -7.15 -40.96 -14.64
CA ASP A 120 -8.49 -40.99 -15.24
C ASP A 120 -9.35 -39.81 -14.76
N ARG A 121 -9.15 -39.34 -13.51
CA ARG A 121 -9.80 -38.12 -13.01
C ARG A 121 -9.33 -36.90 -13.79
N CYS A 122 -8.03 -36.80 -14.08
CA CYS A 122 -7.50 -35.70 -14.87
C CYS A 122 -8.03 -35.71 -16.31
N LYS A 123 -8.09 -36.89 -16.95
CA LYS A 123 -8.60 -37.03 -18.33
C LYS A 123 -10.09 -36.74 -18.41
N ALA A 124 -10.90 -37.34 -17.54
CA ALA A 124 -12.34 -37.12 -17.52
C ALA A 124 -12.68 -35.67 -17.13
N GLY A 125 -11.96 -35.09 -16.17
CA GLY A 125 -12.13 -33.70 -15.75
C GLY A 125 -11.80 -32.73 -16.88
N LEU A 126 -10.71 -32.95 -17.60
CA LEU A 126 -10.34 -32.12 -18.75
C LEU A 126 -11.42 -32.16 -19.83
N SER A 127 -11.83 -33.36 -20.26
CA SER A 127 -12.88 -33.51 -21.27
C SER A 127 -14.19 -32.84 -20.84
N PHE A 128 -14.60 -33.03 -19.59
CA PHE A 128 -15.83 -32.42 -19.07
C PHE A 128 -15.73 -30.89 -19.05
N ILE A 129 -14.67 -30.31 -18.49
CA ILE A 129 -14.52 -28.85 -18.35
C ILE A 129 -14.47 -28.15 -19.72
N LEU A 130 -13.88 -28.78 -20.75
CA LEU A 130 -13.85 -28.23 -22.11
C LEU A 130 -15.24 -28.15 -22.77
N GLU A 131 -16.21 -28.95 -22.30
CA GLU A 131 -17.59 -28.94 -22.78
C GLU A 131 -18.54 -28.07 -21.93
N GLN A 132 -18.06 -27.57 -20.78
CA GLN A 132 -18.85 -26.82 -19.79
C GLN A 132 -18.73 -25.28 -19.95
N PRO A 133 -19.61 -24.50 -19.30
CA PRO A 133 -19.52 -23.04 -19.28
C PRO A 133 -18.24 -22.51 -18.62
N GLU A 134 -17.92 -21.24 -18.90
CA GLU A 134 -16.66 -20.58 -18.49
C GLU A 134 -16.39 -20.62 -16.97
N ASN A 135 -17.42 -20.79 -16.14
CA ASN A 135 -17.28 -20.85 -14.70
C ASN A 135 -16.41 -22.02 -14.23
N SER A 136 -16.35 -23.11 -14.99
CA SER A 136 -15.53 -24.30 -14.71
C SER A 136 -14.05 -24.16 -15.09
N TYR A 137 -13.70 -23.21 -15.96
CA TYR A 137 -12.33 -23.06 -16.48
C TYR A 137 -11.23 -22.90 -15.43
N PRO A 138 -11.41 -22.24 -14.27
CA PRO A 138 -10.36 -22.14 -13.25
C PRO A 138 -9.80 -23.49 -12.77
N LEU A 139 -10.56 -24.59 -12.92
CA LEU A 139 -10.09 -25.92 -12.58
C LEU A 139 -9.19 -26.55 -13.66
N LEU A 140 -9.11 -26.00 -14.87
CA LEU A 140 -8.32 -26.57 -15.98
C LEU A 140 -6.83 -26.65 -15.64
N ALA A 141 -6.25 -25.57 -15.12
CA ALA A 141 -4.85 -25.53 -14.78
C ALA A 141 -4.52 -26.62 -13.75
N ASN A 142 -5.33 -26.71 -12.70
CA ASN A 142 -5.19 -27.70 -11.64
C ASN A 142 -5.38 -29.14 -12.16
N THR A 143 -6.31 -29.36 -13.09
CA THR A 143 -6.57 -30.67 -13.72
C THR A 143 -5.33 -31.18 -14.47
N ILE A 144 -4.73 -30.32 -15.30
CA ILE A 144 -3.56 -30.68 -16.10
C ILE A 144 -2.32 -30.82 -15.21
N MET A 145 -2.10 -29.86 -14.30
CA MET A 145 -0.96 -29.89 -13.38
C MET A 145 -0.96 -31.14 -12.48
N ALA A 146 -2.13 -31.59 -12.05
CA ALA A 146 -2.26 -32.78 -11.20
C ALA A 146 -1.72 -34.06 -11.89
N ALA A 147 -1.87 -34.15 -13.21
CA ALA A 147 -1.36 -35.27 -14.00
C ALA A 147 0.16 -35.27 -14.19
N ALA A 148 0.88 -34.20 -13.83
CA ALA A 148 2.30 -34.04 -14.12
C ALA A 148 3.20 -35.16 -13.57
N LYS A 149 2.84 -35.72 -12.40
CA LYS A 149 3.55 -36.85 -11.79
C LYS A 149 3.10 -38.22 -12.31
N LEU A 150 1.93 -38.27 -12.96
CA LEU A 150 1.29 -39.50 -13.42
C LEU A 150 1.64 -39.79 -14.88
N ASP A 151 1.60 -38.76 -15.74
CA ASP A 151 1.88 -38.85 -17.17
C ASP A 151 2.34 -37.48 -17.71
N SER A 152 3.66 -37.24 -17.67
CA SER A 152 4.26 -35.99 -18.14
C SER A 152 4.11 -35.78 -19.65
N SER A 153 4.06 -36.87 -20.43
CA SER A 153 3.92 -36.82 -21.88
C SER A 153 2.52 -36.34 -22.27
N TRP A 154 1.50 -36.89 -21.64
CA TRP A 154 0.12 -36.44 -21.81
C TRP A 154 -0.04 -34.97 -21.44
N VAL A 155 0.55 -34.52 -20.32
CA VAL A 155 0.50 -33.12 -19.91
C VAL A 155 1.07 -32.20 -20.99
N ILE A 156 2.25 -32.51 -21.54
CA ILE A 156 2.86 -31.68 -22.58
C ILE A 156 2.04 -31.67 -23.86
N GLU A 157 1.46 -32.79 -24.25
CA GLU A 157 0.55 -32.87 -25.39
C GLU A 157 -0.68 -31.96 -25.19
N GLN A 158 -1.30 -32.00 -24.00
CA GLN A 158 -2.45 -31.16 -23.68
C GLN A 158 -2.09 -29.68 -23.65
N LEU A 159 -0.99 -29.30 -23.00
CA LEU A 159 -0.52 -27.91 -22.99
C LEU A 159 -0.26 -27.41 -24.41
N SER A 160 0.45 -28.19 -25.24
CA SER A 160 0.78 -27.80 -26.62
C SER A 160 -0.45 -27.67 -27.53
N THR A 161 -1.49 -28.46 -27.26
CA THR A 161 -2.74 -28.44 -28.03
C THR A 161 -3.62 -27.27 -27.61
N LEU A 162 -3.81 -27.10 -26.30
CA LEU A 162 -4.80 -26.16 -25.76
C LEU A 162 -4.33 -24.69 -25.75
N ILE A 163 -3.03 -24.41 -25.93
CA ILE A 163 -2.57 -23.04 -26.19
C ILE A 163 -3.12 -22.45 -27.50
N LYS A 164 -3.70 -23.27 -28.39
CA LYS A 164 -4.33 -22.85 -29.65
C LYS A 164 -5.86 -22.97 -29.61
N HIS A 165 -6.44 -23.18 -28.43
CA HIS A 165 -7.88 -23.35 -28.27
C HIS A 165 -8.61 -22.05 -28.66
N GLU A 166 -9.83 -22.14 -29.21
CA GLU A 166 -10.60 -20.98 -29.66
C GLU A 166 -10.99 -20.04 -28.51
N SER A 167 -11.36 -20.61 -27.36
CA SER A 167 -11.70 -19.87 -26.13
C SER A 167 -10.47 -19.26 -25.47
N ALA A 168 -10.47 -17.93 -25.35
CA ALA A 168 -9.47 -17.15 -24.61
C ALA A 168 -9.40 -17.54 -23.13
N GLY A 169 -10.56 -17.78 -22.49
CA GLY A 169 -10.63 -18.21 -21.10
C GLY A 169 -9.92 -19.54 -20.84
N ILE A 170 -10.01 -20.48 -21.78
CA ILE A 170 -9.26 -21.75 -21.72
C ILE A 170 -7.77 -21.47 -21.86
N ARG A 171 -7.35 -20.73 -22.91
CA ARG A 171 -5.93 -20.42 -23.16
C ARG A 171 -5.25 -19.75 -21.95
N LEU A 172 -5.95 -18.83 -21.29
CA LEU A 172 -5.48 -18.17 -20.06
C LEU A 172 -5.10 -19.19 -18.97
N GLN A 173 -5.95 -20.20 -18.73
CA GLN A 173 -5.69 -21.24 -17.74
C GLN A 173 -4.53 -22.15 -18.15
N ILE A 174 -4.37 -22.40 -19.44
CA ILE A 174 -3.24 -23.17 -19.98
C ILE A 174 -1.93 -22.42 -19.78
N TYR A 175 -1.88 -21.11 -20.00
CA TYR A 175 -0.67 -20.32 -19.71
C TYR A 175 -0.29 -20.42 -18.24
N SER A 176 -1.27 -20.27 -17.34
CA SER A 176 -1.06 -20.46 -15.90
C SER A 176 -0.51 -21.83 -15.56
N ALA A 177 -1.06 -22.88 -16.17
CA ALA A 177 -0.58 -24.25 -16.02
C ALA A 177 0.87 -24.41 -16.52
N ILE A 178 1.20 -23.83 -17.68
CA ILE A 178 2.57 -23.83 -18.21
C ILE A 178 3.51 -23.14 -17.23
N GLY A 179 3.13 -22.04 -16.57
CA GLY A 179 3.96 -21.34 -15.59
C GLY A 179 4.19 -22.09 -14.27
N ARG A 180 3.23 -22.94 -13.86
CA ARG A 180 3.20 -23.54 -12.52
C ARG A 180 3.48 -25.04 -12.48
N VAL A 181 3.35 -25.76 -13.60
CA VAL A 181 3.51 -27.21 -13.63
C VAL A 181 4.94 -27.62 -13.24
N SER A 182 5.04 -28.59 -12.32
CA SER A 182 6.32 -29.21 -11.93
C SER A 182 6.44 -30.56 -12.64
N LEU A 183 7.36 -30.64 -13.59
CA LEU A 183 7.64 -31.85 -14.35
C LEU A 183 8.96 -32.44 -13.84
N ASN A 184 9.02 -33.78 -13.74
CA ASN A 184 10.13 -34.49 -13.09
C ASN A 184 11.45 -34.48 -13.90
N ASP A 185 11.48 -33.88 -15.10
CA ASP A 185 12.66 -33.82 -15.96
C ASP A 185 13.34 -32.45 -15.94
N LEU A 186 14.67 -32.48 -15.83
CA LEU A 186 15.57 -31.32 -15.76
C LEU A 186 15.58 -30.41 -17.00
N ASP A 187 15.07 -30.87 -18.15
CA ASP A 187 15.07 -30.11 -19.43
C ASP A 187 13.72 -29.46 -19.80
N MET A 188 12.70 -29.55 -18.94
CA MET A 188 11.35 -29.05 -19.26
C MET A 188 11.12 -27.53 -19.15
N PRO A 189 11.85 -26.75 -18.32
CA PRO A 189 11.66 -25.29 -18.24
C PRO A 189 11.83 -24.57 -19.59
N SER A 190 12.83 -24.96 -20.38
CA SER A 190 13.08 -24.40 -21.73
C SER A 190 11.95 -24.72 -22.72
N VAL A 191 11.37 -25.92 -22.66
CA VAL A 191 10.24 -26.32 -23.50
C VAL A 191 9.00 -25.48 -23.14
N ARG A 192 8.76 -25.28 -21.84
CA ARG A 192 7.65 -24.46 -21.33
C ARG A 192 7.77 -23.01 -21.80
N LEU A 193 8.95 -22.40 -21.76
CA LEU A 193 9.16 -21.07 -22.32
C LEU A 193 8.89 -21.00 -23.83
N LYS A 194 9.32 -22.00 -24.61
CA LYS A 194 9.01 -22.07 -26.04
C LYS A 194 7.51 -22.20 -26.33
N LEU A 195 6.77 -22.91 -25.48
CA LEU A 195 5.30 -22.95 -25.59
C LEU A 195 4.70 -21.57 -25.37
N LEU A 196 5.16 -20.84 -24.35
CA LEU A 196 4.73 -19.45 -24.10
C LEU A 196 5.09 -18.51 -25.25
N GLU A 197 6.28 -18.66 -25.84
CA GLU A 197 6.70 -17.91 -27.04
C GLU A 197 5.75 -18.18 -28.22
N SER A 198 5.41 -19.45 -28.46
CA SER A 198 4.47 -19.80 -29.52
C SER A 198 3.06 -19.28 -29.27
N ALA A 199 2.62 -19.25 -28.00
CA ALA A 199 1.34 -18.71 -27.60
C ALA A 199 1.28 -17.18 -27.80
N LEU A 200 2.33 -16.47 -27.40
CA LEU A 200 2.39 -15.01 -27.50
C LEU A 200 2.20 -14.50 -28.94
N ASN A 201 2.63 -15.27 -29.95
CA ASN A 201 2.44 -14.95 -31.36
C ASN A 201 0.97 -14.99 -31.82
N ILE A 202 0.10 -15.66 -31.07
CA ILE A 202 -1.33 -15.80 -31.38
C ILE A 202 -2.14 -14.76 -30.58
N GLU A 203 -1.64 -14.34 -29.43
CA GLU A 203 -2.40 -13.50 -28.51
C GLU A 203 -2.44 -12.02 -28.89
N THR A 204 -3.65 -11.50 -28.87
CA THR A 204 -3.93 -10.08 -29.08
C THR A 204 -4.41 -9.38 -27.80
N GLY A 205 -5.04 -10.13 -26.89
CA GLY A 205 -5.60 -9.64 -25.64
C GLY A 205 -4.56 -9.40 -24.55
N SER A 206 -4.88 -8.48 -23.64
CA SER A 206 -3.96 -8.05 -22.59
C SER A 206 -3.92 -9.00 -21.39
N SER A 207 -5.06 -9.64 -21.07
CA SER A 207 -5.15 -10.63 -19.99
C SER A 207 -4.27 -11.85 -20.25
N GLU A 208 -4.29 -12.35 -21.49
CA GLU A 208 -3.51 -13.50 -21.92
C GLU A 208 -2.01 -13.20 -21.90
N LYS A 209 -1.61 -12.03 -22.42
CA LYS A 209 -0.21 -11.58 -22.34
C LYS A 209 0.27 -11.39 -20.91
N SER A 210 -0.60 -10.88 -20.03
CA SER A 210 -0.32 -10.74 -18.60
C SER A 210 -0.03 -12.11 -17.97
N GLU A 211 -0.84 -13.12 -18.25
CA GLU A 211 -0.60 -14.47 -17.71
C GLU A 211 0.61 -15.15 -18.36
N ILE A 212 0.89 -14.90 -19.65
CA ILE A 212 2.13 -15.34 -20.31
C ILE A 212 3.35 -14.73 -19.62
N PHE A 213 3.31 -13.41 -19.35
CA PHE A 213 4.37 -12.70 -18.63
C PHE A 213 4.60 -13.33 -17.25
N ARG A 214 3.54 -13.49 -16.46
CA ARG A 214 3.59 -14.13 -15.13
C ARG A 214 4.15 -15.55 -15.20
N SER A 215 3.72 -16.33 -16.19
CA SER A 215 4.15 -17.72 -16.35
C SER A 215 5.62 -17.83 -16.74
N ALA A 216 6.09 -16.98 -17.65
CA ALA A 216 7.50 -16.91 -18.01
C ALA A 216 8.38 -16.47 -16.82
N PHE A 217 7.89 -15.53 -16.01
CA PHE A 217 8.53 -15.14 -14.75
C PHE A 217 8.67 -16.33 -13.79
N LEU A 218 7.59 -17.08 -13.54
CA LEU A 218 7.62 -18.24 -12.64
C LEU A 218 8.62 -19.31 -13.10
N ILE A 219 8.72 -19.54 -14.42
CA ILE A 219 9.70 -20.46 -15.00
C ILE A 219 11.14 -19.95 -14.79
N ALA A 220 11.40 -18.69 -15.11
CA ALA A 220 12.74 -18.10 -14.97
C ALA A 220 13.19 -18.05 -13.49
N LYS A 221 12.27 -17.77 -12.57
CA LYS A 221 12.52 -17.84 -11.13
C LYS A 221 12.94 -19.24 -10.68
N GLN A 222 12.27 -20.28 -11.17
CA GLN A 222 12.63 -21.68 -10.87
C GLN A 222 13.94 -22.11 -11.55
N THR A 223 14.31 -21.47 -12.66
CA THR A 223 15.48 -21.85 -13.47
C THR A 223 16.23 -20.60 -13.97
N PRO A 224 17.08 -19.99 -13.11
CA PRO A 224 17.67 -18.67 -13.38
C PRO A 224 18.50 -18.55 -14.67
N ILE A 225 19.04 -19.65 -15.20
CA ILE A 225 19.76 -19.64 -16.49
C ILE A 225 18.86 -19.21 -17.66
N LEU A 226 17.53 -19.24 -17.49
CA LEU A 226 16.54 -18.87 -18.51
C LEU A 226 16.10 -17.41 -18.47
N TRP A 227 16.60 -16.59 -17.53
CA TRP A 227 16.27 -15.15 -17.47
C TRP A 227 16.47 -14.40 -18.80
N PRO A 228 17.56 -14.63 -19.58
CA PRO A 228 17.70 -13.97 -20.88
C PRO A 228 16.58 -14.31 -21.88
N GLN A 229 16.09 -15.55 -21.87
CA GLN A 229 14.99 -15.99 -22.74
C GLN A 229 13.64 -15.42 -22.27
N ALA A 230 13.41 -15.41 -20.96
CA ALA A 230 12.21 -14.80 -20.38
C ALA A 230 12.16 -13.29 -20.62
N GLN A 231 13.30 -12.59 -20.55
CA GLN A 231 13.37 -11.16 -20.86
C GLN A 231 12.91 -10.85 -22.29
N LEU A 232 13.29 -11.66 -23.29
CA LEU A 232 12.82 -11.48 -24.66
C LEU A 232 11.29 -11.62 -24.78
N LEU A 233 10.69 -12.52 -23.99
CA LEU A 233 9.23 -12.65 -23.91
C LEU A 233 8.58 -11.44 -23.22
N PHE A 234 9.19 -10.93 -22.15
CA PHE A 234 8.72 -9.72 -21.46
C PHE A 234 8.72 -8.52 -22.40
N GLU A 235 9.78 -8.36 -23.19
CA GLU A 235 9.89 -7.34 -24.23
C GLU A 235 8.70 -7.39 -25.18
N GLN A 236 8.40 -8.57 -25.73
CA GLN A 236 7.27 -8.75 -26.64
C GLN A 236 5.90 -8.49 -25.97
N CYS A 237 5.71 -8.92 -24.73
CA CYS A 237 4.47 -8.68 -23.98
C CYS A 237 4.22 -7.19 -23.74
N LEU A 238 5.29 -6.43 -23.48
CA LEU A 238 5.22 -5.01 -23.09
C LEU A 238 5.23 -4.01 -24.26
N GLN A 239 5.47 -4.45 -25.52
CA GLN A 239 5.59 -3.58 -26.70
C GLN A 239 4.45 -2.57 -26.90
N LYS A 240 3.23 -2.91 -26.46
CA LYS A 240 2.02 -2.07 -26.65
C LYS A 240 1.64 -1.23 -25.42
N TYR A 241 2.44 -1.23 -24.35
CA TYR A 241 2.15 -0.53 -23.10
C TYR A 241 0.76 -0.84 -22.52
N GLU A 242 0.32 -2.08 -22.66
CA GLU A 242 -1.01 -2.48 -22.21
C GLU A 242 -1.07 -2.52 -20.67
N HIS A 243 -2.12 -1.90 -20.10
CA HIS A 243 -2.21 -1.64 -18.67
C HIS A 243 -2.14 -2.89 -17.79
N LEU A 244 -2.76 -4.01 -18.19
CA LEU A 244 -2.77 -5.23 -17.38
C LEU A 244 -1.39 -5.88 -17.32
N VAL A 245 -0.63 -5.88 -18.42
CA VAL A 245 0.73 -6.41 -18.46
C VAL A 245 1.67 -5.58 -17.57
N ILE A 246 1.55 -4.24 -17.60
CA ILE A 246 2.32 -3.36 -16.72
C ILE A 246 1.92 -3.57 -15.25
N GLN A 247 0.62 -3.75 -14.97
CA GLN A 247 0.13 -4.04 -13.62
C GLN A 247 0.73 -5.35 -13.09
N GLU A 248 0.77 -6.41 -13.88
CA GLU A 248 1.38 -7.68 -13.50
C GLU A 248 2.90 -7.56 -13.33
N ALA A 249 3.59 -6.87 -14.24
CA ALA A 249 5.02 -6.60 -14.10
C ALA A 249 5.33 -5.84 -12.81
N SER A 250 4.51 -4.83 -12.46
CA SER A 250 4.66 -4.08 -11.20
C SER A 250 4.39 -4.95 -9.97
N TYR A 251 3.41 -5.85 -10.03
CA TYR A 251 3.11 -6.80 -8.95
C TYR A 251 4.31 -7.72 -8.68
N LEU A 252 4.86 -8.32 -9.74
CA LEU A 252 5.99 -9.24 -9.63
C LEU A 252 7.25 -8.52 -9.17
N ALA A 253 7.50 -7.30 -9.64
CA ALA A 253 8.61 -6.47 -9.15
C ALA A 253 8.46 -6.13 -7.65
N ALA A 254 7.24 -5.82 -7.21
CA ALA A 254 6.94 -5.47 -5.82
C ALA A 254 7.06 -6.65 -4.85
N PHE A 255 6.51 -7.81 -5.18
CA PHE A 255 6.39 -8.93 -4.25
C PHE A 255 7.39 -10.05 -4.51
N ASN A 256 8.15 -9.98 -5.60
CA ASN A 256 9.21 -10.92 -5.96
C ASN A 256 10.51 -10.24 -6.40
N GLY A 257 10.71 -8.96 -6.03
CA GLY A 257 11.88 -8.15 -6.42
C GLY A 257 13.24 -8.81 -6.14
N GLN A 258 13.37 -9.55 -5.03
CA GLN A 258 14.61 -10.26 -4.69
C GLN A 258 14.96 -11.41 -5.66
N ASP A 259 13.96 -11.95 -6.36
CA ASP A 259 14.15 -13.00 -7.35
C ASP A 259 14.47 -12.45 -8.75
N LEU A 260 14.27 -11.14 -8.96
CA LEU A 260 14.50 -10.47 -10.25
C LEU A 260 15.97 -10.08 -10.40
N PRO A 261 16.63 -10.46 -11.51
CA PRO A 261 17.95 -9.97 -11.81
C PRO A 261 17.91 -8.46 -12.14
N ASP A 262 18.97 -7.73 -11.78
CA ASP A 262 19.03 -6.26 -11.92
C ASP A 262 18.83 -5.76 -13.35
N ASN A 263 19.27 -6.52 -14.37
CA ASN A 263 19.02 -6.17 -15.76
C ASN A 263 17.53 -6.22 -16.12
N VAL A 264 16.77 -7.15 -15.54
CA VAL A 264 15.32 -7.25 -15.74
C VAL A 264 14.62 -6.09 -15.02
N VAL A 265 15.02 -5.78 -13.78
CA VAL A 265 14.49 -4.61 -13.06
C VAL A 265 14.72 -3.34 -13.87
N THR A 266 15.95 -3.10 -14.32
CA THR A 266 16.33 -1.94 -15.14
C THR A 266 15.51 -1.88 -16.43
N PHE A 267 15.26 -3.02 -17.08
CA PHE A 267 14.43 -3.12 -18.27
C PHE A 267 12.96 -2.74 -18.02
N LEU A 268 12.41 -3.01 -16.84
CA LEU A 268 11.01 -2.71 -16.51
C LEU A 268 10.75 -1.23 -16.20
N ILE A 269 11.77 -0.49 -15.74
CA ILE A 269 11.63 0.92 -15.30
C ILE A 269 11.00 1.84 -16.35
N PRO A 270 11.39 1.82 -17.64
CA PRO A 270 10.74 2.64 -18.67
C PRO A 270 9.23 2.40 -18.79
N TYR A 271 8.76 1.18 -18.50
CA TYR A 271 7.32 0.88 -18.53
C TYR A 271 6.62 1.42 -17.29
N PHE A 272 7.23 1.29 -16.10
CA PHE A 272 6.70 1.85 -14.86
C PHE A 272 6.58 3.37 -14.92
N LYS A 273 7.55 4.05 -15.54
CA LYS A 273 7.54 5.51 -15.79
C LYS A 273 6.37 5.99 -16.66
N ASN A 274 5.68 5.10 -17.37
CA ASN A 274 4.52 5.43 -18.19
C ASN A 274 3.18 5.25 -17.45
N THR A 275 3.21 4.91 -16.16
CA THR A 275 2.00 4.77 -15.34
C THR A 275 1.28 6.12 -15.17
N THR A 276 -0.05 6.06 -15.20
CA THR A 276 -0.95 7.21 -15.05
C THR A 276 -1.74 7.15 -13.73
N PRO A 277 -2.27 8.28 -13.22
CA PRO A 277 -3.07 8.30 -11.99
C PRO A 277 -4.29 7.36 -11.99
N ALA A 278 -4.85 7.05 -13.16
CA ALA A 278 -5.98 6.13 -13.29
C ALA A 278 -5.63 4.66 -12.95
N GLN A 279 -4.34 4.31 -12.92
CA GLN A 279 -3.87 2.95 -12.66
C GLN A 279 -3.51 2.76 -11.18
N SER A 280 -4.47 2.97 -10.28
CA SER A 280 -4.23 2.96 -8.83
C SER A 280 -3.54 1.68 -8.35
N LYS A 281 -3.96 0.50 -8.84
CA LYS A 281 -3.34 -0.78 -8.49
C LYS A 281 -1.86 -0.86 -8.87
N THR A 282 -1.48 -0.30 -10.02
CA THR A 282 -0.07 -0.24 -10.45
C THR A 282 0.71 0.68 -9.51
N LEU A 283 0.14 1.83 -9.11
CA LEU A 283 0.77 2.75 -8.14
C LEU A 283 0.93 2.08 -6.76
N ASP A 284 -0.06 1.31 -6.31
CA ASP A 284 0.02 0.54 -5.06
C ASP A 284 1.20 -0.44 -5.12
N HIS A 285 1.33 -1.23 -6.20
CA HIS A 285 2.46 -2.13 -6.37
C HIS A 285 3.79 -1.38 -6.44
N LEU A 286 3.84 -0.26 -7.18
CA LEU A 286 5.05 0.58 -7.26
C LEU A 286 5.46 1.13 -5.90
N SER A 287 4.51 1.38 -4.99
CA SER A 287 4.82 1.80 -3.61
C SER A 287 5.63 0.75 -2.86
N TYR A 288 5.25 -0.52 -2.98
CA TYR A 288 6.00 -1.65 -2.42
C TYR A 288 7.34 -1.87 -3.13
N PHE A 289 7.37 -1.75 -4.46
CA PHE A 289 8.60 -1.83 -5.24
C PHE A 289 9.62 -0.77 -4.80
N ILE A 290 9.21 0.51 -4.74
CA ILE A 290 10.04 1.63 -4.29
C ILE A 290 10.61 1.36 -2.90
N ARG A 291 9.77 0.92 -1.97
CA ARG A 291 10.21 0.56 -0.61
C ARG A 291 11.29 -0.52 -0.63
N ASN A 292 11.15 -1.55 -1.46
CA ASN A 292 12.15 -2.61 -1.56
C ASN A 292 13.46 -2.12 -2.16
N GLU A 293 13.41 -1.29 -3.21
CA GLU A 293 14.61 -0.77 -3.86
C GLU A 293 15.35 0.26 -3.01
N ILE A 294 14.67 1.06 -2.18
CA ILE A 294 15.32 1.91 -1.16
C ILE A 294 16.10 1.05 -0.17
N ASN A 295 15.47 -0.01 0.36
CA ASN A 295 16.13 -0.93 1.29
C ASN A 295 17.27 -1.74 0.64
N GLY A 296 17.25 -1.88 -0.69
CA GLY A 296 18.28 -2.55 -1.49
C GLY A 296 19.38 -1.60 -2.00
N GLU A 297 19.47 -0.38 -1.48
CA GLU A 297 20.46 0.64 -1.83
C GLU A 297 20.41 1.12 -3.30
N LYS A 298 19.30 0.89 -4.03
CA LYS A 298 19.11 1.34 -5.42
C LYS A 298 18.42 2.71 -5.51
N CYS A 299 18.85 3.64 -4.68
CA CYS A 299 18.24 4.97 -4.52
C CYS A 299 18.16 5.77 -5.83
N SER A 300 19.18 5.70 -6.69
CA SER A 300 19.20 6.42 -7.97
C SER A 300 18.10 5.98 -8.93
N LEU A 301 17.76 4.69 -8.94
CA LEU A 301 16.69 4.14 -9.77
C LEU A 301 15.33 4.61 -9.26
N VAL A 302 15.14 4.65 -7.95
CA VAL A 302 13.90 5.12 -7.32
C VAL A 302 13.69 6.61 -7.57
N GLU A 303 14.74 7.42 -7.43
CA GLU A 303 14.70 8.85 -7.75
C GLU A 303 14.25 9.10 -9.19
N ASP A 304 14.92 8.46 -10.15
CA ASP A 304 14.63 8.60 -11.57
C ASP A 304 13.19 8.18 -11.92
N LEU A 305 12.69 7.12 -11.27
CA LEU A 305 11.30 6.67 -11.40
C LEU A 305 10.31 7.72 -10.86
N LEU A 306 10.50 8.16 -9.61
CA LEU A 306 9.62 9.13 -8.95
C LEU A 306 9.62 10.47 -9.66
N GLU A 307 10.80 10.98 -10.02
CA GLU A 307 10.96 12.25 -10.73
C GLU A 307 10.22 12.21 -12.06
N THR A 308 10.41 11.14 -12.84
CA THR A 308 9.74 10.99 -14.14
C THR A 308 8.22 10.92 -13.97
N LEU A 309 7.74 10.14 -13.00
CA LEU A 309 6.29 9.97 -12.79
C LEU A 309 5.60 11.27 -12.37
N LEU A 310 6.20 12.00 -11.42
CA LEU A 310 5.65 13.25 -10.90
C LEU A 310 5.72 14.38 -11.93
N ILE A 311 6.83 14.52 -12.66
CA ILE A 311 6.98 15.56 -13.70
C ILE A 311 6.01 15.30 -14.87
N LYS A 312 5.85 14.03 -15.27
CA LYS A 312 5.00 13.68 -16.41
C LYS A 312 3.51 13.81 -16.09
N ASN A 313 3.12 13.61 -14.82
CA ASN A 313 1.72 13.58 -14.39
C ASN A 313 1.47 14.67 -13.33
N ASN A 314 1.07 15.86 -13.77
CA ASN A 314 0.80 17.01 -12.88
C ASN A 314 -0.29 16.76 -11.81
N GLU A 315 -1.15 15.76 -12.00
CA GLU A 315 -2.20 15.39 -11.05
C GLU A 315 -1.72 14.36 -10.02
N LEU A 316 -0.61 13.67 -10.30
CA LEU A 316 -0.08 12.60 -9.46
C LEU A 316 0.62 13.19 -8.24
N LYS A 317 0.22 12.72 -7.06
CA LYS A 317 0.83 13.08 -5.78
C LYS A 317 1.52 11.89 -5.17
N VAL A 318 2.48 12.14 -4.28
CA VAL A 318 3.11 11.07 -3.49
C VAL A 318 2.08 10.32 -2.63
N SER A 319 0.98 10.98 -2.23
CA SER A 319 -0.11 10.33 -1.50
C SER A 319 -0.95 9.36 -2.32
N ASP A 320 -0.86 9.38 -3.65
CA ASP A 320 -1.57 8.45 -4.52
C ASP A 320 -0.86 7.08 -4.56
N PHE A 321 0.39 7.05 -4.11
CA PHE A 321 1.12 5.83 -3.80
C PHE A 321 0.76 5.37 -2.39
N GLN A 322 0.31 4.12 -2.26
CA GLN A 322 -0.11 3.56 -0.99
C GLN A 322 1.01 3.63 0.07
N HIS A 323 0.80 4.45 1.09
CA HIS A 323 1.69 4.65 2.26
C HIS A 323 3.11 5.15 1.96
N LEU A 324 3.41 5.56 0.72
CA LEU A 324 4.76 6.00 0.35
C LEU A 324 5.17 7.26 1.12
N ASP A 325 4.25 8.19 1.33
CA ASP A 325 4.48 9.41 2.11
C ASP A 325 4.93 9.13 3.54
N HIS A 326 4.37 8.11 4.20
CA HIS A 326 4.78 7.67 5.54
C HIS A 326 6.12 6.94 5.49
N GLU A 327 6.36 6.14 4.45
CA GLU A 327 7.61 5.42 4.28
C GLU A 327 8.79 6.37 4.08
N LEU A 328 8.63 7.44 3.29
CA LEU A 328 9.68 8.43 3.04
C LEU A 328 10.10 9.21 4.29
N VAL A 329 9.17 9.49 5.20
CA VAL A 329 9.46 10.26 6.44
C VAL A 329 9.87 9.39 7.62
N ASN A 330 9.94 8.07 7.42
CA ASN A 330 10.41 7.15 8.45
C ASN A 330 11.90 7.40 8.73
N GLU A 331 12.30 7.45 10.00
CA GLU A 331 13.70 7.68 10.42
C GLU A 331 14.68 6.74 9.72
N ARG A 332 14.29 5.49 9.44
CA ARG A 332 15.15 4.52 8.72
C ARG A 332 15.53 4.96 7.30
N ASN A 333 14.74 5.86 6.70
CA ASN A 333 14.89 6.35 5.34
C ASN A 333 15.34 7.81 5.31
N SER A 334 15.84 8.37 6.42
CA SER A 334 16.27 9.77 6.52
C SER A 334 17.29 10.15 5.43
N ASP A 335 18.23 9.26 5.13
CA ASP A 335 19.27 9.51 4.13
C ASP A 335 18.68 9.64 2.73
N PHE A 336 17.73 8.75 2.40
CA PHE A 336 17.01 8.82 1.13
C PHE A 336 16.13 10.07 1.07
N LEU A 337 15.44 10.43 2.16
CA LEU A 337 14.65 11.66 2.25
C LEU A 337 15.51 12.90 2.01
N ASN A 338 16.65 13.02 2.68
CA ASN A 338 17.59 14.14 2.53
C ASN A 338 18.12 14.24 1.10
N ARG A 339 18.37 13.10 0.45
CA ARG A 339 18.79 13.01 -0.94
C ARG A 339 17.71 13.52 -1.91
N ILE A 340 16.46 13.05 -1.79
CA ILE A 340 15.37 13.56 -2.66
C ILE A 340 15.07 15.04 -2.37
N VAL A 341 15.10 15.48 -1.12
CA VAL A 341 14.89 16.89 -0.74
C VAL A 341 15.94 17.77 -1.39
N THR A 342 17.22 17.44 -1.18
CA THR A 342 18.34 18.23 -1.70
C THR A 342 18.29 18.29 -3.23
N LYS A 343 18.10 17.14 -3.88
CA LYS A 343 18.05 17.04 -5.34
C LYS A 343 16.85 17.76 -5.94
N TRP A 344 15.65 17.60 -5.41
CA TRP A 344 14.44 18.22 -5.97
C TRP A 344 14.42 19.73 -5.76
N LEU A 345 14.94 20.22 -4.63
CA LEU A 345 15.14 21.66 -4.41
C LEU A 345 16.19 22.25 -5.36
N LEU A 346 17.27 21.51 -5.65
CA LEU A 346 18.29 21.87 -6.65
C LEU A 346 17.73 21.94 -8.07
N ILE A 347 16.90 20.98 -8.46
CA ILE A 347 16.22 20.99 -9.78
C ILE A 347 15.26 22.17 -9.86
N GLY A 348 14.58 22.49 -8.76
CA GLY A 348 13.64 23.62 -8.68
C GLY A 348 12.37 23.43 -9.51
N ASP A 349 12.07 22.22 -9.96
CA ASP A 349 10.84 21.90 -10.67
C ASP A 349 9.63 22.04 -9.74
N VAL A 350 8.56 22.66 -10.23
CA VAL A 350 7.38 22.98 -9.45
C VAL A 350 6.66 21.71 -8.97
N GLN A 351 6.57 20.66 -9.80
CA GLN A 351 5.87 19.43 -9.42
C GLN A 351 6.63 18.68 -8.34
N LEU A 352 7.96 18.58 -8.48
CA LEU A 352 8.80 17.96 -7.46
C LEU A 352 8.75 18.73 -6.13
N CYS A 353 8.82 20.06 -6.17
CA CYS A 353 8.74 20.86 -4.95
C CYS A 353 7.34 20.82 -4.31
N CYS A 354 6.26 20.77 -5.11
CA CYS A 354 4.91 20.49 -4.61
C CYS A 354 4.85 19.13 -3.90
N ALA A 355 5.45 18.10 -4.50
CA ALA A 355 5.51 16.76 -3.91
C ALA A 355 6.28 16.76 -2.57
N LEU A 356 7.41 17.47 -2.46
CA LEU A 356 8.10 17.67 -1.18
C LEU A 356 7.21 18.33 -0.14
N HIS A 357 6.53 19.41 -0.52
CA HIS A 357 5.60 20.12 0.36
C HIS A 357 4.52 19.16 0.89
N ASP A 358 3.89 18.39 0.01
CA ASP A 358 2.85 17.43 0.37
C ASP A 358 3.36 16.31 1.29
N VAL A 359 4.61 15.85 1.12
CA VAL A 359 5.20 14.82 2.00
C VAL A 359 5.57 15.40 3.36
N ILE A 360 6.18 16.57 3.41
CA ILE A 360 6.78 17.11 4.64
C ILE A 360 5.73 17.78 5.53
N THR A 361 4.71 18.41 4.95
CA THR A 361 3.71 19.20 5.71
C THR A 361 2.47 18.41 6.13
N LYS A 362 2.37 17.13 5.74
CA LYS A 362 1.15 16.34 5.95
C LYS A 362 1.04 15.75 7.35
N GLY A 363 -0.03 16.11 8.07
CA GLY A 363 -0.34 15.55 9.39
C GLY A 363 0.55 16.13 10.48
N ASP A 364 0.77 15.36 11.56
CA ASP A 364 1.56 15.79 12.72
C ASP A 364 3.07 15.55 12.50
N ARG A 365 3.60 16.07 11.38
CA ARG A 365 5.01 15.92 10.95
C ARG A 365 5.87 17.11 11.36
N ASP A 366 5.50 17.73 12.47
CA ASP A 366 5.98 19.03 12.91
C ASP A 366 7.44 19.06 13.37
N LEU A 367 8.06 17.88 13.53
CA LEU A 367 9.39 17.65 14.10
C LEU A 367 10.35 16.96 13.14
N ILE A 368 10.02 16.83 11.84
CA ILE A 368 10.96 16.27 10.86
C ILE A 368 12.21 17.16 10.83
N GLU A 369 13.38 16.55 11.03
CA GLU A 369 14.68 17.18 10.88
C GLU A 369 15.29 16.71 9.54
N LEU A 370 15.58 17.67 8.65
CA LEU A 370 16.24 17.46 7.36
C LEU A 370 17.69 17.94 7.41
N SER A 371 18.54 17.35 6.57
CA SER A 371 19.92 17.80 6.32
C SER A 371 20.23 17.80 4.83
N ILE A 372 21.25 18.55 4.42
CA ILE A 372 21.80 18.46 3.07
C ILE A 372 22.37 17.06 2.82
N ASP A 373 22.11 16.52 1.64
CA ASP A 373 22.80 15.32 1.18
C ASP A 373 24.25 15.67 0.81
N GLU A 374 25.21 15.10 1.52
CA GLU A 374 26.63 15.36 1.28
C GLU A 374 27.09 14.84 -0.09
N SER A 375 26.35 13.93 -0.73
CA SER A 375 26.73 13.34 -2.02
C SER A 375 26.73 14.35 -3.17
N VAL A 376 26.03 15.49 -3.03
CA VAL A 376 25.99 16.56 -4.05
C VAL A 376 27.06 17.64 -3.87
N LEU A 377 27.86 17.57 -2.80
CA LEU A 377 28.89 18.56 -2.52
C LEU A 377 30.15 18.34 -3.39
N PRO A 378 30.93 19.40 -3.70
CA PRO A 378 30.71 20.79 -3.33
C PRO A 378 29.73 21.51 -4.26
N LEU A 379 28.96 22.46 -3.71
CA LEU A 379 28.10 23.37 -4.46
C LEU A 379 28.69 24.78 -4.52
N THR A 380 28.28 25.56 -5.51
CA THR A 380 28.58 26.99 -5.61
C THR A 380 27.72 27.80 -4.65
N ASP A 381 28.17 29.01 -4.29
CA ASP A 381 27.38 29.93 -3.47
C ASP A 381 26.01 30.26 -4.09
N SER A 382 25.93 30.36 -5.43
CA SER A 382 24.66 30.55 -6.14
C SER A 382 23.70 29.36 -5.97
N GLU A 383 24.22 28.13 -6.02
CA GLU A 383 23.40 26.92 -5.82
C GLU A 383 22.94 26.83 -4.37
N PHE A 384 23.80 27.11 -3.39
CA PHE A 384 23.38 27.19 -1.99
C PHE A 384 22.27 28.23 -1.80
N LEU A 385 22.44 29.45 -2.32
CA LEU A 385 21.42 30.49 -2.23
C LEU A 385 20.10 30.09 -2.89
N PHE A 386 20.15 29.34 -3.98
CA PHE A 386 18.96 28.82 -4.65
C PHE A 386 18.23 27.79 -3.79
N ILE A 387 18.93 26.76 -3.30
CA ILE A 387 18.31 25.70 -2.48
C ILE A 387 17.72 26.28 -1.19
N ILE A 388 18.44 27.16 -0.48
CA ILE A 388 17.95 27.70 0.80
C ILE A 388 16.66 28.50 0.62
N LYS A 389 16.55 29.27 -0.47
CA LYS A 389 15.32 29.99 -0.80
C LYS A 389 14.22 29.03 -1.18
N LYS A 390 14.50 28.00 -2.00
CA LYS A 390 13.51 26.95 -2.33
C LYS A 390 12.98 26.26 -1.09
N ALA A 391 13.86 25.88 -0.16
CA ALA A 391 13.49 25.27 1.11
C ALA A 391 12.55 26.18 1.90
N VAL A 392 12.91 27.45 2.10
CA VAL A 392 12.05 28.43 2.80
C VAL A 392 10.72 28.61 2.06
N GLY A 393 10.74 28.78 0.74
CA GLY A 393 9.54 29.02 -0.07
C GLY A 393 8.52 27.88 0.03
N TRP A 394 8.97 26.64 -0.17
CA TRP A 394 8.09 25.47 -0.22
C TRP A 394 7.75 24.89 1.15
N LEU A 395 8.67 24.93 2.11
CA LEU A 395 8.55 24.22 3.38
C LEU A 395 8.35 25.15 4.59
N PHE A 396 8.03 26.44 4.37
CA PHE A 396 7.81 27.44 5.43
C PHE A 396 6.90 26.98 6.59
N TYR A 397 5.89 26.16 6.31
CA TYR A 397 4.95 25.65 7.31
C TYR A 397 5.49 24.49 8.15
N SER A 398 6.65 23.94 7.79
CA SER A 398 7.41 22.96 8.56
C SER A 398 8.73 23.60 9.04
N PRO A 399 8.67 24.55 10.00
CA PRO A 399 9.83 25.39 10.34
C PRO A 399 11.02 24.58 10.87
N ILE A 400 10.80 23.46 11.56
CA ILE A 400 11.87 22.61 12.07
C ILE A 400 12.67 22.00 10.91
N ALA A 401 11.98 21.42 9.93
CA ALA A 401 12.58 20.83 8.75
C ALA A 401 13.43 21.86 7.97
N VAL A 402 12.93 23.11 7.84
CA VAL A 402 13.68 24.16 7.15
C VAL A 402 14.88 24.62 7.96
N VAL A 403 14.71 24.88 9.26
CA VAL A 403 15.80 25.38 10.11
C VAL A 403 16.91 24.33 10.22
N SER A 404 16.58 23.04 10.42
CA SER A 404 17.57 21.98 10.47
C SER A 404 18.34 21.88 9.14
N PHE A 405 17.63 21.96 8.01
CA PHE A 405 18.23 21.91 6.68
C PHE A 405 19.18 23.08 6.45
N LEU A 406 18.75 24.30 6.79
CA LEU A 406 19.58 25.51 6.68
C LEU A 406 20.83 25.45 7.58
N LEU A 407 20.70 24.94 8.81
CA LEU A 407 21.82 24.76 9.72
C LEU A 407 22.85 23.75 9.16
N SER A 408 22.39 22.65 8.55
CA SER A 408 23.27 21.64 7.95
C SER A 408 24.13 22.17 6.78
N ILE A 409 23.73 23.27 6.16
CA ILE A 409 24.46 23.89 5.04
C ILE A 409 25.62 24.78 5.52
N ILE A 410 25.57 25.28 6.77
CA ILE A 410 26.48 26.31 7.26
C ILE A 410 27.96 25.92 7.15
N SER A 411 28.29 24.67 7.47
CA SER A 411 29.64 24.11 7.41
C SER A 411 30.26 24.10 6.01
N HIS A 412 29.44 24.24 4.96
CA HIS A 412 29.85 24.09 3.57
C HIS A 412 29.84 25.40 2.78
N THR A 413 29.60 26.54 3.44
CA THR A 413 29.34 27.82 2.77
C THR A 413 30.38 28.90 3.07
N THR A 414 30.45 29.92 2.21
CA THR A 414 31.26 31.11 2.47
C THR A 414 30.64 32.01 3.53
N ALA A 415 31.42 32.95 4.06
CA ALA A 415 30.95 33.90 5.07
C ALA A 415 29.79 34.79 4.60
N ASP A 416 29.65 35.04 3.29
CA ASP A 416 28.52 35.82 2.74
C ASP A 416 27.24 34.99 2.70
N THR A 417 27.31 33.77 2.16
CA THR A 417 26.19 32.81 2.13
C THR A 417 25.73 32.46 3.55
N LYS A 418 26.66 32.27 4.50
CA LYS A 418 26.34 32.07 5.93
C LYS A 418 25.49 33.22 6.49
N LYS A 419 25.78 34.48 6.15
CA LYS A 419 24.96 35.62 6.59
C LYS A 419 23.55 35.58 6.01
N GLN A 420 23.41 35.16 4.74
CA GLN A 420 22.09 35.02 4.12
C GLN A 420 21.27 33.91 4.79
N ILE A 421 21.91 32.78 5.13
CA ILE A 421 21.28 31.68 5.89
C ILE A 421 20.78 32.19 7.25
N ILE A 422 21.64 32.84 8.03
CA ILE A 422 21.28 33.40 9.34
C ILE A 422 20.08 34.36 9.21
N ARG A 423 20.12 35.23 8.18
CA ARG A 423 19.04 36.17 7.90
C ARG A 423 17.70 35.45 7.65
N LEU A 424 17.68 34.38 6.85
CA LEU A 424 16.47 33.62 6.54
C LEU A 424 15.95 32.81 7.74
N ILE A 425 16.85 32.27 8.57
CA ILE A 425 16.47 31.61 9.83
C ILE A 425 15.84 32.63 10.79
N TYR A 426 16.41 33.83 10.89
CA TYR A 426 15.85 34.90 11.72
C TYR A 426 14.49 35.39 11.16
N ASP A 427 14.46 35.82 9.90
CA ASP A 427 13.30 36.37 9.20
C ASP A 427 13.19 35.74 7.80
N PRO A 428 12.16 34.89 7.53
CA PRO A 428 10.87 34.88 8.23
C PRO A 428 10.68 33.81 9.31
N LEU A 429 11.58 32.83 9.48
CA LEU A 429 11.28 31.61 10.24
C LEU A 429 11.13 31.83 11.76
N LEU A 430 12.17 32.34 12.44
CA LEU A 430 12.18 32.54 13.89
C LEU A 430 11.18 33.61 14.34
N LEU A 431 11.01 34.67 13.56
CA LEU A 431 9.98 35.68 13.84
C LEU A 431 8.56 35.13 13.68
N SER A 432 8.32 34.25 12.71
CA SER A 432 7.00 33.64 12.49
C SER A 432 6.67 32.55 13.51
N TYR A 433 7.64 31.70 13.86
CA TYR A 433 7.48 30.52 14.71
C TYR A 433 8.38 30.60 15.95
N THR A 434 8.26 31.71 16.69
CA THR A 434 9.20 32.07 17.76
C THR A 434 9.38 31.00 18.83
N GLU A 435 8.30 30.42 19.35
CA GLU A 435 8.39 29.41 20.42
C GLU A 435 9.01 28.13 19.88
N LYS A 436 8.41 27.56 18.83
CA LYS A 436 8.82 26.29 18.21
C LYS A 436 10.27 26.29 17.73
N VAL A 437 10.70 27.33 17.02
CA VAL A 437 12.09 27.42 16.53
C VAL A 437 13.05 27.70 17.68
N LYS A 438 12.69 28.54 18.67
CA LYS A 438 13.55 28.76 19.85
C LYS A 438 13.79 27.47 20.64
N GLU A 439 12.74 26.70 20.91
CA GLU A 439 12.83 25.42 21.61
C GLU A 439 13.76 24.44 20.87
N PHE A 440 13.60 24.36 19.54
CA PHE A 440 14.46 23.52 18.70
C PHE A 440 15.93 23.96 18.71
N LEU A 441 16.20 25.26 18.55
CA LEU A 441 17.56 25.79 18.59
C LEU A 441 18.22 25.53 19.96
N THR A 442 17.48 25.70 21.06
CA THR A 442 17.98 25.38 22.41
C THR A 442 18.26 23.89 22.59
N LYS A 443 17.42 23.00 22.02
CA LYS A 443 17.67 21.55 22.02
C LYS A 443 18.98 21.19 21.31
N ILE A 444 19.24 21.79 20.15
CA ILE A 444 20.45 21.48 19.35
C ILE A 444 21.74 22.04 19.97
N GLN A 445 21.66 23.11 20.77
CA GLN A 445 22.85 23.64 21.47
C GLN A 445 23.58 22.58 22.31
N GLU A 446 22.89 21.55 22.79
CA GLU A 446 23.50 20.48 23.60
C GLU A 446 24.46 19.57 22.79
N SER A 447 24.30 19.51 21.48
CA SER A 447 25.02 18.58 20.59
C SER A 447 25.67 19.24 19.37
N ALA A 448 25.62 20.57 19.27
CA ALA A 448 26.11 21.31 18.11
C ALA A 448 27.62 21.55 18.12
N ASP A 449 28.20 21.61 16.91
CA ASP A 449 29.58 22.03 16.70
C ASP A 449 29.78 23.54 16.94
N SER A 450 31.03 23.96 17.16
CA SER A 450 31.36 25.35 17.51
C SER A 450 30.83 26.39 16.51
N ASP A 451 30.85 26.07 15.21
CA ASP A 451 30.40 27.00 14.16
C ASP A 451 28.89 27.19 14.13
N ILE A 452 28.14 26.15 14.51
CA ILE A 452 26.68 26.16 14.61
C ILE A 452 26.28 26.82 15.93
N LEU A 453 26.98 26.55 17.03
CA LEU A 453 26.75 27.19 18.33
C LEU A 453 26.81 28.71 18.25
N VAL A 454 27.84 29.26 17.58
CA VAL A 454 27.96 30.71 17.37
C VAL A 454 26.76 31.29 16.63
N VAL A 455 26.22 30.55 15.64
CA VAL A 455 25.04 30.97 14.89
C VAL A 455 23.78 30.93 15.75
N ILE A 456 23.60 29.87 16.54
CA ILE A 456 22.45 29.74 17.43
C ILE A 456 22.46 30.87 18.47
N ASP A 457 23.62 31.13 19.10
CA ASP A 457 23.76 32.20 20.09
C ASP A 457 23.47 33.58 19.49
N GLN A 458 23.91 33.82 18.25
CA GLN A 458 23.57 35.04 17.53
C GLN A 458 22.05 35.18 17.33
N LEU A 459 21.39 34.14 16.81
CA LEU A 459 19.94 34.14 16.55
C LEU A 459 19.12 34.37 17.81
N LEU A 460 19.47 33.70 18.92
CA LEU A 460 18.77 33.84 20.20
C LEU A 460 18.99 35.24 20.81
N SER A 461 20.20 35.79 20.72
CA SER A 461 20.52 37.14 21.17
C SER A 461 19.77 38.21 20.36
N GLU A 462 19.70 38.06 19.04
CA GLU A 462 18.93 38.95 18.16
C GLU A 462 17.43 38.89 18.50
N LEU A 463 16.89 37.70 18.76
CA LEU A 463 15.50 37.53 19.17
C LEU A 463 15.21 38.18 20.54
N ASP A 464 16.10 38.03 21.51
CA ASP A 464 15.93 38.64 22.83
C ASP A 464 16.00 40.17 22.75
N SER A 465 16.89 40.71 21.91
CA SER A 465 16.97 42.15 21.60
C SER A 465 15.69 42.67 20.93
N TYR A 466 15.15 41.93 19.97
CA TYR A 466 13.86 42.24 19.33
C TYR A 466 12.72 42.28 20.36
N ASN A 467 12.63 41.24 21.20
CA ASN A 467 11.60 41.15 22.25
C ASN A 467 11.71 42.27 23.29
N ALA A 468 12.94 42.66 23.67
CA ALA A 468 13.19 43.78 24.56
C ALA A 468 12.72 45.11 23.94
N SER A 469 13.02 45.32 22.66
CA SER A 469 12.60 46.50 21.89
C SER A 469 11.08 46.58 21.79
N PHE A 470 10.40 45.47 21.50
CA PHE A 470 8.94 45.41 21.41
C PHE A 470 8.26 45.72 22.76
N LYS A 471 8.79 45.20 23.87
CA LYS A 471 8.33 45.56 25.22
C LYS A 471 8.50 47.06 25.51
N GLY A 472 9.53 47.70 24.96
CA GLY A 472 9.73 49.14 25.02
C GLY A 472 8.63 49.92 24.30
N ILE A 473 8.28 49.50 23.07
CA ILE A 473 7.24 50.13 22.24
C ILE A 473 5.86 50.07 22.90
N ASN A 474 5.53 48.97 23.60
CA ASN A 474 4.26 48.83 24.31
C ASN A 474 4.06 49.84 25.47
N LYS A 475 5.07 50.67 25.77
CA LYS A 475 4.94 51.81 26.71
C LYS A 475 4.39 53.07 26.03
N ILE A 476 4.46 53.15 24.70
CA ILE A 476 3.93 54.25 23.88
C ILE A 476 2.44 54.03 23.69
N LYS A 477 1.60 54.93 24.21
CA LYS A 477 0.14 54.76 24.20
C LYS A 477 -0.45 54.94 22.81
N GLU A 478 0.18 55.77 22.00
CA GLU A 478 -0.22 56.16 20.64
C GLU A 478 -0.12 54.99 19.65
N LEU A 479 0.76 54.02 19.91
CA LEU A 479 0.97 52.83 19.08
C LEU A 479 0.12 51.63 19.53
N LYS A 480 -0.70 51.77 20.57
CA LYS A 480 -1.61 50.70 21.01
C LYS A 480 -2.87 50.69 20.17
N ALA A 481 -3.17 49.54 19.59
CA ALA A 481 -4.48 49.29 19.01
C ALA A 481 -5.58 49.46 20.08
N PRO A 482 -6.69 50.14 19.78
CA PRO A 482 -7.82 50.23 20.68
C PRO A 482 -8.32 48.83 21.07
N GLN A 483 -8.60 48.59 22.36
CA GLN A 483 -9.03 47.27 22.85
C GLN A 483 -10.25 46.72 22.10
N LYS A 484 -11.18 47.60 21.70
CA LYS A 484 -12.37 47.22 20.93
C LYS A 484 -11.98 46.56 19.59
N GLU A 485 -11.04 47.15 18.86
CA GLU A 485 -10.57 46.62 17.57
C GLU A 485 -9.82 45.29 17.76
N VAL A 486 -9.00 45.19 18.82
CA VAL A 486 -8.33 43.93 19.19
C VAL A 486 -9.35 42.83 19.48
N HIS A 487 -10.40 43.12 20.25
CA HIS A 487 -11.47 42.16 20.53
C HIS A 487 -12.26 41.77 19.28
N LEU A 488 -12.55 42.72 18.39
CA LEU A 488 -13.23 42.45 17.14
C LEU A 488 -12.40 41.54 16.23
N TYR A 489 -11.10 41.81 16.13
CA TYR A 489 -10.16 40.98 15.38
C TYR A 489 -10.12 39.53 15.91
N TRP A 490 -9.89 39.35 17.22
CA TRP A 490 -9.82 38.01 17.80
C TRP A 490 -11.14 37.24 17.67
N ARG A 491 -12.28 37.93 17.78
CA ARG A 491 -13.59 37.32 17.55
C ARG A 491 -13.79 36.87 16.10
N ASP A 492 -13.43 37.70 15.13
CA ASP A 492 -13.49 37.34 13.71
C ASP A 492 -12.56 36.16 13.40
N PHE A 493 -11.36 36.18 13.96
CA PHE A 493 -10.38 35.11 13.85
C PHE A 493 -10.88 33.79 14.46
N GLU A 494 -11.46 33.81 15.66
CA GLU A 494 -12.07 32.63 16.30
C GLU A 494 -13.20 32.05 15.45
N VAL A 495 -14.04 32.91 14.86
CA VAL A 495 -15.12 32.48 13.97
C VAL A 495 -14.56 31.78 12.73
N LYS A 496 -13.58 32.38 12.07
CA LYS A 496 -12.92 31.80 10.89
C LYS A 496 -12.21 30.47 11.22
N MET A 497 -11.50 30.41 12.34
CA MET A 497 -10.84 29.19 12.80
C MET A 497 -11.85 28.08 13.10
N SER A 498 -12.97 28.43 13.76
CA SER A 498 -14.04 27.47 14.05
C SER A 498 -14.69 26.94 12.78
N GLN A 499 -14.91 27.79 11.77
CA GLN A 499 -15.41 27.38 10.45
C GLN A 499 -14.45 26.40 9.77
N SER A 500 -13.16 26.73 9.70
CA SER A 500 -12.13 25.88 9.11
C SER A 500 -12.01 24.53 9.84
N MET A 501 -11.99 24.52 11.18
CA MET A 501 -12.00 23.27 11.97
C MET A 501 -13.25 22.44 11.73
N ASN A 502 -14.42 23.07 11.62
CA ASN A 502 -15.68 22.36 11.35
C ASN A 502 -15.69 21.75 9.95
N GLU A 503 -15.14 22.43 8.94
CA GLU A 503 -14.98 21.90 7.59
C GLU A 503 -14.00 20.72 7.57
N ALA A 504 -12.84 20.85 8.21
CA ALA A 504 -11.86 19.77 8.33
C ALA A 504 -12.46 18.53 9.02
N ARG A 505 -13.28 18.73 10.07
CA ARG A 505 -13.95 17.64 10.79
C ARG A 505 -14.93 16.85 9.93
N LYS A 506 -15.53 17.44 8.88
CA LYS A 506 -16.46 16.69 8.00
C LYS A 506 -15.80 15.50 7.31
N GLY A 507 -14.48 15.53 7.11
CA GLY A 507 -13.70 14.41 6.57
C GLY A 507 -13.19 13.41 7.62
N SER A 508 -13.49 13.60 8.91
CA SER A 508 -12.98 12.73 9.98
C SER A 508 -13.76 11.43 10.10
N ILE A 509 -13.05 10.31 10.28
CA ILE A 509 -13.63 9.00 10.59
C ILE A 509 -14.51 9.05 11.84
N VAL A 510 -14.20 9.92 12.80
CA VAL A 510 -15.01 10.09 14.02
C VAL A 510 -16.45 10.48 13.69
N ASN A 511 -16.67 11.32 12.68
CA ASN A 511 -18.02 11.69 12.24
C ASN A 511 -18.73 10.56 11.46
N LEU A 512 -18.00 9.57 10.93
CA LEU A 512 -18.59 8.40 10.28
C LEU A 512 -19.07 7.35 11.30
N ILE A 513 -18.40 7.26 12.45
CA ILE A 513 -18.68 6.22 13.47
C ILE A 513 -19.38 6.74 14.73
N ALA A 514 -19.43 8.05 14.95
CA ALA A 514 -20.00 8.65 16.15
C ALA A 514 -20.96 9.80 15.83
N THR A 515 -22.08 9.84 16.56
CA THR A 515 -23.08 10.92 16.46
C THR A 515 -22.58 12.15 17.21
N THR A 516 -22.49 13.29 16.52
CA THR A 516 -22.12 14.58 17.12
C THR A 516 -23.34 15.24 17.76
N GLN A 517 -23.20 15.70 19.01
CA GLN A 517 -24.21 16.50 19.71
C GLN A 517 -23.59 17.80 20.23
N THR A 518 -24.25 18.93 19.99
CA THR A 518 -23.83 20.23 20.53
C THR A 518 -24.43 20.41 21.92
N ILE A 519 -23.59 20.49 22.94
CA ILE A 519 -24.00 20.73 24.32
C ILE A 519 -23.87 22.22 24.61
N LEU A 520 -24.94 22.84 25.09
CA LEU A 520 -24.96 24.29 25.38
C LEU A 520 -24.24 24.64 26.70
N TYR A 521 -24.26 23.76 27.70
CA TYR A 521 -23.64 23.99 29.02
C TYR A 521 -23.21 22.67 29.69
N GLY A 522 -22.07 22.71 30.39
CA GLY A 522 -21.57 21.63 31.24
C GLY A 522 -20.66 20.62 30.53
N ASN A 523 -19.91 19.87 31.32
CA ASN A 523 -18.99 18.81 30.88
C ASN A 523 -19.48 17.40 31.27
N ASP A 524 -20.74 17.28 31.69
CA ASP A 524 -21.31 16.04 32.20
C ASP A 524 -22.58 15.68 31.41
N VAL A 525 -22.68 14.44 30.95
CA VAL A 525 -23.88 13.90 30.30
C VAL A 525 -24.50 12.86 31.23
N VAL A 526 -25.80 12.99 31.51
CA VAL A 526 -26.55 12.04 32.32
C VAL A 526 -27.36 11.13 31.41
N THR A 527 -27.06 9.82 31.44
CA THR A 527 -27.78 8.80 30.68
C THR A 527 -28.52 7.83 31.62
N PRO A 528 -29.74 7.40 31.29
CA PRO A 528 -30.43 6.36 32.05
C PRO A 528 -29.81 4.97 31.76
N SER A 529 -29.48 4.21 32.80
CA SER A 529 -29.05 2.82 32.69
C SER A 529 -30.23 1.91 32.33
N ILE A 530 -30.07 1.09 31.27
CA ILE A 530 -31.08 0.09 30.83
C ILE A 530 -30.79 -1.30 31.47
N LEU A 531 -29.62 -1.51 32.08
CA LEU A 531 -29.30 -2.76 32.78
C LEU A 531 -29.74 -2.70 34.24
N GLY A 532 -30.91 -3.27 34.53
CA GLY A 532 -31.39 -3.57 35.88
C GLY A 532 -32.74 -2.95 36.22
N SER A 533 -33.52 -3.62 37.08
CA SER A 533 -34.92 -3.32 37.44
C SER A 533 -35.16 -1.99 38.19
N LYS A 534 -34.18 -1.08 38.23
CA LYS A 534 -34.31 0.27 38.80
C LYS A 534 -33.64 1.29 37.88
N ASN A 535 -34.38 2.32 37.48
CA ASN A 535 -33.89 3.50 36.78
C ASN A 535 -32.74 4.18 37.56
N GLN A 536 -31.50 3.76 37.32
CA GLN A 536 -30.31 4.42 37.85
C GLN A 536 -29.77 5.39 36.80
N ARG A 537 -29.48 6.62 37.26
CA ARG A 537 -28.85 7.66 36.42
C ARG A 537 -27.34 7.44 36.43
N MET A 538 -26.73 7.27 35.26
CA MET A 538 -25.29 7.29 35.10
C MET A 538 -24.84 8.69 34.67
N LYS A 539 -23.84 9.22 35.38
CA LYS A 539 -23.20 10.50 35.06
C LYS A 539 -21.88 10.20 34.37
N ASN A 540 -21.75 10.57 33.10
CA ASN A 540 -20.52 10.42 32.34
C ASN A 540 -19.88 11.80 32.15
N THR A 541 -18.68 11.99 32.69
CA THR A 541 -17.91 13.22 32.48
C THR A 541 -17.22 13.14 31.13
N LEU A 542 -17.39 14.19 30.33
CA LEU A 542 -16.79 14.31 29.01
C LEU A 542 -15.30 14.65 29.15
N HIS A 543 -14.47 13.93 28.40
CA HIS A 543 -13.06 14.23 28.25
C HIS A 543 -12.85 15.11 27.01
N SER A 544 -12.06 16.17 27.16
CA SER A 544 -11.70 17.06 26.06
C SER A 544 -10.45 16.56 25.35
N PHE A 545 -10.50 16.47 24.03
CA PHE A 545 -9.32 16.38 23.18
C PHE A 545 -9.11 17.75 22.52
N SER A 546 -7.94 18.33 22.71
CA SER A 546 -7.55 19.61 22.12
C SER A 546 -6.27 19.42 21.31
N GLN A 547 -6.22 20.04 20.14
CA GLN A 547 -5.00 20.14 19.33
C GLN A 547 -4.58 21.60 19.29
N LYS A 548 -3.30 21.87 19.53
CA LYS A 548 -2.70 23.20 19.35
C LYS A 548 -2.22 23.30 17.90
N ILE A 549 -2.50 24.41 17.25
CA ILE A 549 -2.01 24.73 15.92
C ILE A 549 -1.27 26.06 16.03
N ASP A 550 -0.02 26.10 15.61
CA ASP A 550 0.76 27.33 15.56
C ASP A 550 0.50 28.07 14.25
N ILE A 551 0.20 29.36 14.34
CA ILE A 551 -0.06 30.21 13.18
C ILE A 551 1.13 31.19 13.03
N PRO A 552 1.78 31.24 11.85
CA PRO A 552 2.96 32.08 11.65
C PRO A 552 2.62 33.56 11.85
N LYS A 553 3.29 34.21 12.80
CA LYS A 553 3.00 35.61 13.18
C LYS A 553 3.07 36.58 12.00
N MET A 554 3.97 36.34 11.05
CA MET A 554 4.12 37.21 9.88
C MET A 554 2.90 37.21 8.95
N THR A 555 2.04 36.18 9.00
CA THR A 555 0.74 36.22 8.29
C THR A 555 -0.24 37.24 8.88
N VAL A 556 0.04 37.75 10.08
CA VAL A 556 -0.73 38.82 10.73
C VAL A 556 -0.02 40.17 10.61
N VAL A 557 1.32 40.18 10.74
CA VAL A 557 2.12 41.42 10.76
C VAL A 557 2.34 41.98 9.35
N ASP A 558 2.72 41.13 8.39
CA ASP A 558 2.96 41.50 7.00
C ASP A 558 2.58 40.34 6.06
N PRO A 559 1.27 40.06 5.91
CA PRO A 559 0.79 38.94 5.09
C PRO A 559 1.24 39.06 3.63
N GLU A 560 1.14 40.24 3.05
CA GLU A 560 1.46 40.48 1.63
C GLU A 560 2.96 40.36 1.36
N GLY A 561 3.81 40.92 2.23
CA GLY A 561 5.26 40.80 2.10
C GLY A 561 5.74 39.36 2.26
N LEU A 562 5.20 38.63 3.25
CA LEU A 562 5.49 37.21 3.42
C LEU A 562 5.05 36.40 2.20
N GLU A 563 3.82 36.59 1.72
CA GLU A 563 3.31 35.85 0.57
C GLU A 563 4.12 36.12 -0.69
N MET A 564 4.45 37.40 -0.95
CA MET A 564 5.31 37.78 -2.08
C MET A 564 6.69 37.12 -1.97
N MET A 565 7.32 37.14 -0.80
CA MET A 565 8.62 36.50 -0.57
C MET A 565 8.56 35.00 -0.86
N LEU A 566 7.59 34.28 -0.28
CA LEU A 566 7.44 32.84 -0.49
C LEU A 566 7.18 32.51 -1.96
N ARG A 567 6.36 33.29 -2.67
CA ARG A 567 6.11 33.10 -4.11
C ARG A 567 7.39 33.31 -4.93
N VAL A 568 8.16 34.36 -4.66
CA VAL A 568 9.44 34.61 -5.36
C VAL A 568 10.39 33.45 -5.15
N PHE A 569 10.55 32.97 -3.92
CA PHE A 569 11.40 31.83 -3.61
C PHE A 569 10.93 30.53 -4.30
N ARG A 570 9.62 30.28 -4.37
CA ARG A 570 9.07 29.11 -5.07
C ARG A 570 9.32 29.12 -6.56
N TYR A 571 9.23 30.29 -7.21
CA TYR A 571 9.23 30.40 -8.67
C TYR A 571 10.50 31.02 -9.28
N GLU A 572 11.49 31.44 -8.49
CA GLU A 572 12.80 31.83 -9.03
C GLU A 572 13.43 30.67 -9.80
N ARG A 573 14.15 30.98 -10.89
CA ARG A 573 14.83 29.98 -11.72
C ARG A 573 16.33 30.11 -11.51
N SER A 574 17.01 28.97 -11.46
CA SER A 574 18.46 28.85 -11.33
C SER A 574 19.20 29.49 -12.50
#